data_AF-A0A931Y200-F1
#
_entry.id   AF-A0A931Y200-F1
#
_cell.length_a   1.000
_cell.length_b   1.000
_cell.length_c   1.000
_cell.angle_alpha   90.00
_cell.angle_beta   90.00
_cell.angle_gamma   90.00
#
_symmetry.space_group_name_H-M   'P 1'
#
loop_
_entity.id
_entity.type
_entity.pdbx_description
1 polymer ?
#
loop_
_entity_poly.entity_id
_entity_poly.type
_entity_poly.pdbx_seq_one_letter_code
_entity_poly.pdbx_strand_id
1 'polypeptide(L)'
;MSPTEPMGDELPQVHEAVLDEDRIDDLFRDVAHAGQLLEVVLKGGAESRAGDPDPGAQLTAARAALRERRVFGVQLRYLHGGTEWWDTLIAVPGGARLVRIDRGKLIASQTESA
;
A
#
# COMPACT_ATOMS: atom_id res chain seq x y z
N MET A 1 9.69 -5.83 43.74
CA MET A 1 9.43 -4.73 42.79
C MET A 1 10.06 -5.13 41.48
N SER A 2 9.27 -5.63 40.54
CA SER A 2 9.74 -5.97 39.20
C SER A 2 9.72 -4.71 38.33
N PRO A 3 10.68 -4.51 37.43
CA PRO A 3 10.68 -3.36 36.54
C PRO A 3 9.60 -3.55 35.47
N THR A 4 8.67 -2.61 35.40
CA THR A 4 7.72 -2.47 34.29
C THR A 4 8.51 -2.05 33.05
N GLU A 5 8.85 -2.99 32.17
CA GLU A 5 9.37 -2.66 30.84
C GLU A 5 8.26 -2.01 30.00
N PRO A 6 8.61 -1.02 29.15
CA PRO A 6 7.63 -0.12 28.55
C PRO A 6 6.75 -0.84 27.53
N MET A 7 5.47 -0.49 27.54
CA MET A 7 4.54 -0.74 26.43
C MET A 7 5.10 -0.10 25.16
N GLY A 8 5.79 -0.89 24.35
CA GLY A 8 6.17 -0.47 23.00
C GLY A 8 4.93 -0.49 22.13
N ASP A 9 4.49 0.67 21.65
CA ASP A 9 3.67 0.75 20.46
C ASP A 9 4.33 -0.13 19.38
N GLU A 10 3.70 -1.26 19.07
CA GLU A 10 4.20 -2.22 18.08
C GLU A 10 4.24 -1.48 16.74
N LEU A 11 5.43 -1.08 16.29
CA LEU A 11 5.59 -0.37 15.02
C LEU A 11 5.01 -1.24 13.90
N PRO A 12 4.33 -0.64 12.89
CA PRO A 12 3.80 -1.38 11.76
C PRO A 12 4.87 -2.27 11.14
N GLN A 13 4.55 -3.54 10.90
CA GLN A 13 5.49 -4.43 10.23
C GLN A 13 5.66 -3.97 8.78
N VAL A 14 6.90 -3.64 8.43
CA VAL A 14 7.29 -3.22 7.09
C VAL A 14 7.92 -4.41 6.38
N HIS A 15 7.31 -4.83 5.29
CA HIS A 15 7.84 -5.88 4.42
C HIS A 15 8.32 -5.27 3.11
N GLU A 16 9.51 -5.68 2.67
CA GLU A 16 10.07 -5.19 1.41
C GLU A 16 10.42 -6.34 0.47
N ALA A 17 10.12 -6.15 -0.81
CA ALA A 17 10.45 -7.10 -1.87
C ALA A 17 10.76 -6.37 -3.18
N VAL A 18 11.60 -6.98 -4.03
CA VAL A 18 11.73 -6.57 -5.42
C VAL A 18 10.85 -7.49 -6.26
N LEU A 19 9.91 -6.90 -7.00
CA LEU A 19 8.97 -7.60 -7.85
C LEU A 19 9.35 -7.38 -9.31
N ASP A 20 9.28 -8.44 -10.10
CA ASP A 20 9.27 -8.36 -11.56
C ASP A 20 7.89 -7.93 -12.09
N GLU A 21 7.77 -7.72 -13.40
CA GLU A 21 6.53 -7.25 -14.03
C GLU A 21 5.35 -8.21 -13.81
N ASP A 22 5.59 -9.52 -13.84
CA ASP A 22 4.54 -10.54 -13.67
C ASP A 22 3.99 -10.50 -12.24
N ARG A 23 4.87 -10.38 -11.23
CA ARG A 23 4.48 -10.25 -9.83
C ARG A 23 3.79 -8.93 -9.52
N ILE A 24 4.13 -7.85 -10.23
CA ILE A 24 3.42 -6.58 -10.13
C ILE A 24 2.01 -6.72 -10.72
N ASP A 25 1.86 -7.39 -11.87
CA ASP A 25 0.55 -7.64 -12.48
C ASP A 25 -0.35 -8.50 -11.58
N ASP A 26 0.20 -9.54 -10.96
CA ASP A 26 -0.52 -10.36 -9.98
C ASP A 26 -0.95 -9.54 -8.77
N LEU A 27 -0.08 -8.67 -8.22
CA LEU A 27 -0.44 -7.79 -7.10
C LEU A 27 -1.61 -6.86 -7.44
N PHE A 28 -1.56 -6.19 -8.59
CA PHE A 28 -2.64 -5.28 -8.99
C PHE A 28 -3.95 -6.03 -9.23
N ARG A 29 -3.89 -7.25 -9.78
CA ARG A 29 -5.04 -8.14 -9.94
C ARG A 29 -5.62 -8.54 -8.58
N ASP A 30 -4.79 -8.96 -7.64
CA ASP A 30 -5.23 -9.37 -6.30
C ASP A 30 -5.89 -8.22 -5.55
N VAL A 31 -5.32 -7.01 -5.62
CA VAL A 31 -5.91 -5.82 -5.01
C VAL A 31 -7.26 -5.47 -5.68
N ALA A 32 -7.38 -5.62 -7.00
CA ALA A 32 -8.64 -5.35 -7.71
C ALA A 32 -9.75 -6.37 -7.41
N HIS A 33 -9.41 -7.65 -7.18
CA HIS A 33 -10.39 -8.73 -7.01
C HIS A 33 -10.66 -9.12 -5.57
N ALA A 34 -9.65 -9.06 -4.70
CA ALA A 34 -9.71 -9.54 -3.32
C ALA A 34 -9.52 -8.42 -2.29
N GLY A 35 -9.12 -7.22 -2.72
CA GLY A 35 -9.03 -6.03 -1.88
C GLY A 35 -10.24 -5.11 -2.06
N GLN A 36 -10.64 -4.44 -0.99
CA GLN A 36 -11.44 -3.23 -1.11
C GLN A 36 -10.49 -2.05 -1.25
N LEU A 37 -10.31 -1.56 -2.47
CA LEU A 37 -9.45 -0.40 -2.74
C LEU A 37 -10.02 0.85 -2.06
N LEU A 38 -9.18 1.52 -1.28
CA LEU A 38 -9.51 2.75 -0.55
C LEU A 38 -8.96 3.99 -1.26
N GLU A 39 -7.70 3.94 -1.69
CA GLU A 39 -7.03 5.08 -2.32
C GLU A 39 -5.86 4.60 -3.18
N VAL A 40 -5.65 5.28 -4.31
CA VAL A 40 -4.45 5.15 -5.15
C VAL A 40 -3.75 6.51 -5.21
N VAL A 41 -2.49 6.54 -4.78
CA VAL A 41 -1.66 7.75 -4.78
C VAL A 41 -0.51 7.57 -5.75
N LEU A 42 -0.44 8.44 -6.74
CA LEU A 42 0.66 8.51 -7.70
C LEU A 42 1.75 9.44 -7.17
N LYS A 43 2.98 8.94 -7.10
CA LYS A 43 4.12 9.74 -6.64
C LYS A 43 4.96 10.18 -7.84
N GLY A 44 5.03 11.50 -8.06
CA GLY A 44 5.85 12.13 -9.10
C GLY A 44 5.16 12.45 -10.42
N GLY A 45 3.84 12.21 -10.53
CA GLY A 45 3.03 12.67 -11.66
C GLY A 45 2.39 14.05 -11.38
N ALA A 46 2.01 14.76 -12.45
CA ALA A 46 1.26 16.02 -12.34
C ALA A 46 -0.16 15.82 -11.75
N GLU A 47 -0.67 14.58 -11.77
CA GLU A 47 -1.97 14.19 -11.25
C GLU A 47 -1.76 13.38 -9.96
N SER A 48 -1.75 14.05 -8.82
CA SER A 48 -1.43 13.44 -7.51
C SER A 48 -2.52 12.53 -6.93
N ARG A 49 -3.61 12.29 -7.66
CA ARG A 49 -4.69 11.33 -7.34
C ARG A 49 -5.27 10.80 -8.63
N ALA A 50 -5.53 9.50 -8.71
CA ALA A 50 -6.30 8.95 -9.82
C ALA A 50 -7.74 9.48 -9.70
N GLY A 51 -8.06 10.51 -10.47
CA GLY A 51 -9.32 11.26 -10.36
C GLY A 51 -10.57 10.55 -10.89
N ASP A 52 -10.47 9.26 -11.20
CA ASP A 52 -11.57 8.45 -11.73
C ASP A 52 -12.43 7.90 -10.58
N PRO A 53 -13.76 8.04 -10.58
CA PRO A 53 -14.60 7.42 -9.56
C PRO A 53 -14.57 5.88 -9.56
N ASP A 54 -14.12 5.24 -10.64
CA ASP A 54 -14.00 3.77 -10.71
C ASP A 54 -12.65 3.27 -10.16
N PRO A 55 -12.64 2.49 -9.05
CA PRO A 55 -11.42 1.91 -8.50
C PRO A 55 -10.63 1.02 -9.47
N GLY A 56 -11.32 0.31 -10.38
CA GLY A 56 -10.67 -0.56 -11.37
C GLY A 56 -9.88 0.23 -12.41
N ALA A 57 -10.49 1.31 -12.93
CA ALA A 57 -9.82 2.26 -13.81
C ALA A 57 -8.61 2.92 -13.14
N GLN A 58 -8.72 3.33 -11.87
CA GLN A 58 -7.61 3.91 -11.12
C GLN A 58 -6.41 2.96 -11.01
N LEU A 59 -6.64 1.69 -10.68
CA LEU A 59 -5.57 0.67 -10.59
C LEU A 59 -4.91 0.44 -11.95
N THR A 60 -5.71 0.35 -13.01
CA THR A 60 -5.21 0.14 -14.37
C THR A 60 -4.34 1.33 -14.82
N ALA A 61 -4.80 2.55 -14.58
CA ALA A 61 -4.06 3.77 -14.90
C ALA A 61 -2.75 3.88 -14.10
N ALA A 62 -2.78 3.54 -12.81
CA ALA A 62 -1.61 3.54 -11.95
C ALA A 62 -0.57 2.50 -12.37
N ARG A 63 -1.01 1.29 -12.74
CA ARG A 63 -0.15 0.24 -13.28
C ARG A 63 0.54 0.70 -14.57
N ALA A 64 -0.23 1.28 -15.50
CA ALA A 64 0.31 1.81 -16.74
C ALA A 64 1.34 2.93 -16.48
N ALA A 65 1.04 3.86 -15.56
CA ALA A 65 1.94 4.94 -15.20
C ALA A 65 3.26 4.45 -14.60
N LEU A 66 3.21 3.42 -13.75
CA LEU A 66 4.39 2.80 -13.16
C LEU A 66 5.24 2.08 -14.23
N ARG A 67 4.59 1.32 -15.12
CA ARG A 67 5.23 0.59 -16.22
C ARG A 67 5.96 1.52 -17.19
N GLU A 68 5.28 2.59 -17.58
CA GLU A 68 5.79 3.61 -18.50
C GLU A 68 6.78 4.57 -17.83
N ARG A 69 7.03 4.40 -16.52
CA ARG A 69 7.89 5.27 -15.69
C ARG A 69 7.48 6.75 -15.75
N ARG A 70 6.18 7.01 -15.96
CA ARG A 70 5.60 8.36 -15.84
C ARG A 70 5.53 8.83 -14.39
N VAL A 71 5.56 7.89 -13.45
CA VAL A 71 5.61 8.13 -12.01
C VAL A 71 6.80 7.37 -11.43
N PHE A 72 7.38 7.89 -10.35
CA PHE A 72 8.46 7.17 -9.66
C PHE A 72 7.92 6.10 -8.70
N GLY A 73 6.65 6.21 -8.32
CA GLY A 73 6.01 5.20 -7.48
C GLY A 73 4.50 5.32 -7.43
N VAL A 74 3.89 4.25 -6.96
CA VAL A 74 2.45 4.11 -6.74
C VAL A 74 2.26 3.63 -5.32
N GLN A 75 1.36 4.26 -4.57
CA GLN A 75 0.91 3.76 -3.28
C GLN A 75 -0.53 3.31 -3.39
N LEU A 76 -0.79 2.07 -3.01
CA LEU A 76 -2.09 1.44 -2.95
C LEU A 76 -2.50 1.34 -1.48
N ARG A 77 -3.70 1.79 -1.18
CA ARG A 77 -4.32 1.62 0.14
C ARG A 77 -5.57 0.78 -0.04
N TYR A 78 -5.65 -0.36 0.63
CA TYR A 78 -6.77 -1.28 0.48
C TYR A 78 -7.03 -2.05 1.77
N LEU A 79 -8.27 -2.51 1.94
CA LEU A 79 -8.63 -3.47 2.99
C LEU A 79 -8.58 -4.88 2.42
N HIS A 80 -7.91 -5.78 3.13
CA HIS A 80 -7.90 -7.21 2.80
C HIS A 80 -7.91 -8.03 4.10
N GLY A 81 -8.88 -8.95 4.23
CA GLY A 81 -9.02 -9.79 5.42
C GLY A 81 -9.28 -9.02 6.73
N GLY A 82 -9.85 -7.82 6.66
CA GLY A 82 -10.08 -6.95 7.83
C GLY A 82 -8.89 -6.07 8.22
N THR A 83 -7.78 -6.15 7.48
CA THR A 83 -6.57 -5.35 7.70
C THR A 83 -6.42 -4.28 6.61
N GLU A 84 -6.08 -3.05 7.02
CA GLU A 84 -5.67 -1.99 6.08
C GLU A 84 -4.20 -2.17 5.70
N TRP A 85 -3.96 -2.33 4.41
CA TRP A 85 -2.63 -2.51 3.82
C TRP A 85 -2.24 -1.29 3.02
N TRP A 86 -1.00 -0.83 3.22
CA TRP A 86 -0.39 0.25 2.46
C TRP A 86 0.79 -0.30 1.69
N ASP A 87 0.59 -0.52 0.39
CA ASP A 87 1.61 -1.02 -0.52
C ASP A 87 2.18 0.12 -1.33
N THR A 88 3.47 0.41 -1.16
CA THR A 88 4.18 1.41 -1.96
C THR A 88 5.11 0.71 -2.93
N LEU A 89 4.80 0.81 -4.21
CA LEU A 89 5.67 0.39 -5.30
C LEU A 89 6.55 1.57 -5.73
N ILE A 90 7.85 1.36 -5.80
CA ILE A 90 8.84 2.31 -6.32
C ILE A 90 9.46 1.70 -7.57
N ALA A 91 9.37 2.39 -8.69
CA ALA A 91 9.92 1.90 -9.95
C ALA A 91 11.45 1.73 -9.85
N VAL A 92 11.95 0.57 -10.28
CA VAL A 92 13.38 0.27 -10.39
C VAL A 92 13.70 -0.35 -11.75
N PRO A 93 14.97 -0.41 -12.19
CA PRO A 93 15.31 -1.13 -13.41
C PRO A 93 14.88 -2.61 -13.31
N GLY A 94 14.02 -3.05 -14.23
CA GLY A 94 13.55 -4.45 -14.29
C GLY A 94 12.31 -4.78 -13.45
N GLY A 95 11.71 -3.81 -12.75
CA GLY A 95 10.47 -4.03 -12.00
C GLY A 95 10.17 -2.92 -10.98
N ALA A 96 9.72 -3.29 -9.79
CA ALA A 96 9.42 -2.35 -8.72
C ALA A 96 9.82 -2.90 -7.34
N ARG A 97 10.32 -2.02 -6.47
CA ARG A 97 10.46 -2.32 -5.05
C ARG A 97 9.11 -2.09 -4.38
N LEU A 98 8.53 -3.14 -3.84
CA LEU A 98 7.36 -3.11 -2.98
C LEU A 98 7.80 -2.86 -1.54
N VAL A 99 7.19 -1.87 -0.89
CA VAL A 99 7.22 -1.65 0.55
C VAL A 99 5.79 -1.76 1.06
N ARG A 100 5.51 -2.82 1.80
CA ARG A 100 4.20 -3.15 2.35
C ARG A 100 4.15 -2.84 3.83
N ILE A 101 3.10 -2.16 4.27
CA ILE A 101 2.85 -1.81 5.66
C ILE A 101 1.48 -2.34 6.06
N ASP A 102 1.46 -3.20 7.08
CA ASP A 102 0.24 -3.67 7.74
C ASP A 102 -0.19 -2.66 8.81
N ARG A 103 -1.41 -2.09 8.72
CA ARG A 103 -1.99 -1.19 9.74
C ARG A 103 -3.01 -1.84 10.67
N GLY A 104 -3.12 -3.16 10.65
CA GLY A 104 -4.08 -4.00 11.37
C GLY A 104 -4.04 -3.93 12.90
N LYS A 105 -3.12 -3.16 13.50
CA LYS A 105 -3.06 -2.94 14.95
C LYS A 105 -3.10 -1.48 15.42
N LEU A 106 -3.24 -0.48 14.54
CA LEU A 106 -3.25 0.92 15.03
C LEU A 106 -4.60 1.41 15.58
N ILE A 107 -5.65 0.56 15.60
CA ILE A 107 -6.97 0.89 16.13
C ILE A 107 -7.23 0.19 17.48
N ALA A 108 -6.21 0.08 18.34
CA ALA A 108 -6.37 -0.44 19.70
C ALA A 108 -5.66 0.40 20.78
N SER A 109 -5.57 1.73 20.60
CA SER A 109 -5.01 2.62 21.62
C SER A 109 -5.82 3.89 21.88
N GLN A 110 -7.09 3.99 21.44
CA GLN A 110 -7.96 5.12 21.79
C GLN A 110 -9.36 4.67 22.21
N THR A 111 -9.48 3.80 23.22
CA THR A 111 -10.67 3.72 24.08
C THR A 111 -10.32 3.10 25.44
N GLU A 112 -9.67 3.88 26.31
CA GLU A 112 -9.64 3.71 27.79
C GLU A 112 -8.89 4.96 28.31
N SER A 113 -9.32 5.75 29.30
CA SER A 113 -10.36 5.68 30.33
C SER A 113 -10.83 7.13 30.62
N ALA A 114 -12.13 7.35 30.76
CA ALA A 114 -12.83 7.68 32.03
C ALA A 114 -12.60 9.11 32.55
#